data_AF-A0AAC9X121-F1
#
_entry.id   AF-A0AAC9X121-F1
#
_cell.length_a   1.000
_cell.length_b   1.000
_cell.length_c   1.000
_cell.angle_alpha   90.00
_cell.angle_beta   90.00
_cell.angle_gamma   90.00
#
_symmetry.space_group_name_H-M   'P 1'
#
loop_
_entity.id
_entity.type
_entity.pdbx_description
1 polymer ?
#
loop_
_entity_poly.entity_id
_entity_poly.type
_entity_poly.pdbx_seq_one_letter_code
_entity_poly.pdbx_strand_id
1 'polypeptide(L)'
;MARARMADTIREQINLATRNVLASQSLHDLVAQECRDLRDAQISAGASSPVFSTFVDGRMNDAEEHVRLDNGIVSYVFSYLAQGVAFALGECQKRSPARTGAFRKAWAVRVNGRWWTRNTVTIPKGSIVEIVNTMPYARKIDTGGQITSVPPGIVEAVREATQRQFPTLILNRKFINLTDGRDARGGRLPYVLKAQGIESGLTWSKADGFERLRKPRRSNRKDRAAGQVMTYPALVLTESENG
;
A
#
# COMPACT_ATOMS: atom_id res chain seq x y z
N MET A 1 -10.65 -67.65 12.70
CA MET A 1 -9.34 -67.10 12.29
C MET A 1 -9.32 -66.52 10.86
N ALA A 2 -10.03 -67.06 9.87
CA ALA A 2 -9.99 -66.58 8.48
C ALA A 2 -10.53 -65.14 8.26
N ARG A 3 -11.65 -64.76 8.91
CA ARG A 3 -12.22 -63.40 8.81
C ARG A 3 -11.32 -62.29 9.37
N ALA A 4 -10.57 -62.57 10.44
CA ALA A 4 -9.62 -61.62 11.04
C ALA A 4 -8.44 -61.35 10.09
N ARG A 5 -7.82 -62.40 9.53
CA ARG A 5 -6.75 -62.24 8.52
C ARG A 5 -7.21 -61.47 7.29
N MET A 6 -8.44 -61.69 6.83
CA MET A 6 -9.00 -61.00 5.67
C MET A 6 -9.26 -59.51 5.95
N ALA A 7 -9.75 -59.16 7.15
CA ALA A 7 -9.89 -57.77 7.58
C ALA A 7 -8.53 -57.06 7.74
N ASP A 8 -7.52 -57.75 8.28
CA ASP A 8 -6.16 -57.21 8.41
C ASP A 8 -5.51 -56.98 7.03
N THR A 9 -5.71 -57.91 6.08
CA THR A 9 -5.22 -57.78 4.70
C THR A 9 -5.89 -56.60 3.97
N ILE A 10 -7.21 -56.45 4.10
CA ILE A 10 -7.95 -55.32 3.50
C ILE A 10 -7.50 -54.00 4.13
N ARG A 11 -7.34 -53.94 5.45
CA ARG A 11 -6.85 -52.74 6.15
C ARG A 11 -5.44 -52.37 5.69
N GLU A 12 -4.54 -53.35 5.57
CA GLU A 12 -3.17 -53.11 5.08
C GLU A 12 -3.16 -52.69 3.60
N GLN A 13 -4.00 -53.28 2.76
CA GLN A 13 -4.17 -52.86 1.35
C GLN A 13 -4.72 -51.44 1.23
N ILE A 14 -5.74 -51.08 2.02
CA ILE A 14 -6.27 -49.71 2.06
C ILE A 14 -5.18 -48.75 2.53
N ASN A 15 -4.44 -49.10 3.59
CA ASN A 15 -3.31 -48.29 4.08
C ASN A 15 -2.21 -48.12 3.02
N LEU A 16 -1.86 -49.17 2.29
CA LEU A 16 -0.80 -49.15 1.28
C LEU A 16 -1.23 -48.37 0.02
N ALA A 17 -2.48 -48.54 -0.43
CA ALA A 17 -3.05 -47.73 -1.50
C ALA A 17 -3.14 -46.25 -1.09
N THR A 18 -3.58 -45.95 0.13
CA THR A 18 -3.65 -44.58 0.66
C THR A 18 -2.26 -43.95 0.75
N ARG A 19 -1.25 -44.68 1.26
CA ARG A 19 0.14 -44.21 1.30
C ARG A 19 0.72 -43.94 -0.09
N ASN A 20 0.47 -44.82 -1.05
CA ASN A 20 0.96 -44.64 -2.42
C ASN A 20 0.32 -43.44 -3.12
N VAL A 21 -0.97 -43.20 -2.87
CA VAL A 21 -1.67 -42.01 -3.36
C VAL A 21 -1.09 -40.75 -2.70
N LEU A 22 -0.93 -40.73 -1.38
CA LEU A 22 -0.37 -39.57 -0.66
C LEU A 22 1.11 -39.30 -0.94
N ALA A 23 1.87 -40.31 -1.41
CA ALA A 23 3.26 -40.19 -1.82
C ALA A 23 3.45 -39.94 -3.33
N SER A 24 2.36 -39.86 -4.10
CA SER A 24 2.43 -39.70 -5.56
C SER A 24 2.92 -38.31 -5.95
N GLN A 25 4.10 -38.24 -6.57
CA GLN A 25 4.65 -36.97 -7.08
C GLN A 25 3.69 -36.25 -8.01
N SER A 26 2.99 -36.99 -8.90
CA SER A 26 2.02 -36.39 -9.82
C SER A 26 0.85 -35.69 -9.12
N LEU A 27 0.45 -36.16 -7.93
CA LEU A 27 -0.60 -35.50 -7.15
C LEU A 27 -0.06 -34.26 -6.44
N HIS A 28 1.16 -34.31 -5.93
CA HIS A 28 1.86 -33.13 -5.40
C HIS A 28 2.03 -32.04 -6.47
N ASP A 29 2.44 -32.42 -7.69
CA ASP A 29 2.60 -31.50 -8.81
C ASP A 29 1.26 -30.86 -9.22
N LEU A 30 0.18 -31.65 -9.25
CA LEU A 30 -1.17 -31.16 -9.57
C LEU A 30 -1.66 -30.15 -8.52
N VAL A 31 -1.50 -30.45 -7.24
CA VAL A 31 -1.91 -29.55 -6.14
C VAL A 31 -1.06 -28.27 -6.15
N ALA A 32 0.25 -28.39 -6.36
CA ALA A 32 1.16 -27.25 -6.47
C ALA A 32 0.75 -26.34 -7.63
N GLN A 33 0.40 -26.91 -8.79
CA GLN A 33 -0.06 -26.14 -9.95
C GLN A 33 -1.36 -25.40 -9.66
N GLU A 34 -2.37 -26.07 -9.10
CA GLU A 34 -3.64 -25.44 -8.73
C GLU A 34 -3.43 -24.28 -7.74
N CYS A 35 -2.54 -24.45 -6.76
CA CYS A 35 -2.17 -23.42 -5.81
C CYS A 35 -1.51 -22.21 -6.49
N ARG A 36 -0.66 -22.42 -7.51
CA ARG A 36 -0.04 -21.35 -8.29
C ARG A 36 -1.06 -20.64 -9.18
N ASP A 37 -1.96 -21.38 -9.81
CA ASP A 37 -3.01 -20.83 -10.68
C ASP A 37 -3.97 -19.94 -9.89
N LEU A 38 -4.40 -20.38 -8.69
CA LEU A 38 -5.23 -19.57 -7.79
C LEU A 38 -4.51 -18.30 -7.33
N ARG A 39 -3.23 -18.40 -6.97
CA ARG A 39 -2.39 -17.24 -6.60
C ARG A 39 -2.28 -16.25 -7.76
N ASP A 40 -1.94 -16.74 -8.94
CA ASP A 40 -1.71 -15.92 -10.13
C ASP A 40 -3.03 -15.30 -10.65
N ALA A 41 -4.16 -15.98 -10.47
CA ALA A 41 -5.49 -15.41 -10.69
C ALA A 41 -5.78 -14.24 -9.73
N GLN A 42 -5.47 -14.37 -8.44
CA GLN A 42 -5.64 -13.27 -7.47
C GLN A 42 -4.72 -12.07 -7.78
N ILE A 43 -3.48 -12.33 -8.20
CA ILE A 43 -2.53 -11.29 -8.61
C ILE A 43 -2.99 -10.59 -9.89
N SER A 44 -3.39 -11.34 -10.92
CA SER A 44 -3.84 -10.79 -12.21
C SER A 44 -5.16 -10.02 -12.11
N ALA A 45 -6.07 -10.43 -11.22
CA ALA A 45 -7.27 -9.69 -10.89
C ALA A 45 -6.99 -8.38 -10.11
N GLY A 46 -5.75 -8.16 -9.66
CA GLY A 46 -5.35 -7.01 -8.86
C GLY A 46 -5.82 -7.08 -7.40
N ALA A 47 -6.35 -8.23 -6.96
CA ALA A 47 -6.79 -8.44 -5.59
C ALA A 47 -5.61 -8.73 -4.64
N SER A 48 -4.50 -9.23 -5.17
CA SER A 48 -3.30 -9.61 -4.40
C SER A 48 -2.00 -9.02 -4.96
N SER A 49 -0.97 -8.95 -4.12
CA SER A 49 0.35 -8.43 -4.52
C SER A 49 1.18 -9.52 -5.19
N PRO A 50 1.97 -9.26 -6.25
CA PRO A 50 2.95 -10.21 -6.75
C PRO A 50 4.14 -10.39 -5.79
N VAL A 51 4.27 -9.54 -4.76
CA VAL A 51 5.23 -9.73 -3.68
C VAL A 51 4.56 -10.48 -2.54
N PHE A 52 4.93 -11.74 -2.38
CA PHE A 52 4.42 -12.63 -1.33
C PHE A 52 5.51 -13.52 -0.76
N SER A 53 5.20 -14.15 0.36
CA SER A 53 5.98 -15.25 0.94
C SER A 53 5.09 -16.49 0.93
N THR A 54 5.64 -17.62 0.51
CA THR A 54 4.93 -18.90 0.52
C THR A 54 5.16 -19.59 1.85
N PHE A 55 4.12 -20.19 2.42
CA PHE A 55 4.22 -21.08 3.56
C PHE A 55 3.58 -22.40 3.20
N VAL A 56 4.31 -23.50 3.40
CA VAL A 56 3.82 -24.86 3.12
C VAL A 56 3.86 -25.63 4.43
N ASP A 57 2.69 -25.99 4.95
CA ASP A 57 2.54 -26.61 6.27
C ASP A 57 3.25 -25.86 7.39
N GLY A 58 3.23 -24.52 7.31
CA GLY A 58 3.89 -23.61 8.25
C GLY A 58 5.38 -23.36 7.99
N ARG A 59 6.01 -24.03 7.00
CA ARG A 59 7.41 -23.80 6.62
C ARG A 59 7.52 -22.64 5.64
N MET A 60 8.34 -21.66 5.98
CA MET A 60 8.52 -20.46 5.17
C MET A 60 9.37 -20.73 3.93
N ASN A 61 8.89 -20.26 2.78
CA ASN A 61 9.52 -20.36 1.45
C ASN A 61 9.87 -21.79 1.01
N ASP A 62 9.10 -22.78 1.49
CA ASP A 62 9.19 -24.15 1.01
C ASP A 62 8.45 -24.31 -0.34
N ALA A 63 8.80 -25.34 -1.11
CA ALA A 63 8.18 -25.61 -2.40
C ALA A 63 6.73 -26.07 -2.24
N GLU A 64 5.81 -25.59 -3.07
CA GLU A 64 4.39 -25.96 -2.97
C GLU A 64 4.16 -27.48 -3.13
N GLU A 65 5.03 -28.16 -3.88
CA GLU A 65 5.05 -29.62 -4.04
C GLU A 65 5.36 -30.39 -2.75
N HIS A 66 5.82 -29.72 -1.68
CA HIS A 66 6.10 -30.37 -0.40
C HIS A 66 4.89 -30.36 0.55
N VAL A 67 3.74 -29.85 0.10
CA VAL A 67 2.52 -29.80 0.92
C VAL A 67 2.05 -31.21 1.22
N ARG A 68 1.66 -31.45 2.47
CA ARG A 68 0.98 -32.69 2.84
C ARG A 68 -0.37 -32.81 2.12
N LEU A 69 -0.54 -33.88 1.35
CA LEU A 69 -1.83 -34.18 0.72
C LEU A 69 -2.91 -34.56 1.75
N ASP A 70 -2.52 -34.90 2.98
CA ASP A 70 -3.43 -35.14 4.10
C ASP A 70 -3.63 -33.87 4.95
N ASN A 71 -4.48 -32.96 4.46
CA ASN A 71 -4.86 -31.73 5.16
C ASN A 71 -3.71 -30.74 5.37
N GLY A 72 -2.71 -30.77 4.48
CA GLY A 72 -1.70 -29.71 4.40
C GLY A 72 -2.27 -28.42 3.83
N ILE A 73 -1.55 -27.32 4.09
CA ILE A 73 -1.97 -25.97 3.73
C ILE A 73 -0.82 -25.23 3.06
N VAL A 74 -1.07 -24.74 1.84
CA VAL A 74 -0.24 -23.72 1.19
C VAL A 74 -0.88 -22.35 1.46
N SER A 75 -0.12 -21.45 2.06
CA SER A 75 -0.55 -20.07 2.33
C SER A 75 0.36 -19.07 1.64
N TYR A 76 -0.23 -18.08 0.99
CA TYR A 76 0.49 -16.95 0.39
C TYR A 76 0.28 -15.69 1.21
N VAL A 77 1.35 -15.18 1.82
CA VAL A 77 1.30 -13.94 2.61
C VAL A 77 1.76 -12.77 1.75
N PHE A 78 0.78 -12.09 1.15
CA PHE A 78 0.96 -10.91 0.31
C PHE A 78 1.43 -9.68 1.11
N SER A 79 2.26 -8.82 0.52
CA SER A 79 2.57 -7.52 1.13
C SER A 79 1.34 -6.60 1.12
N TYR A 80 0.77 -6.35 2.30
CA TYR A 80 -0.31 -5.37 2.49
C TYR A 80 0.16 -3.94 2.22
N LEU A 81 1.46 -3.64 2.40
CA LEU A 81 2.01 -2.33 2.08
C LEU A 81 1.87 -1.99 0.60
N ALA A 82 2.26 -2.91 -0.28
CA ALA A 82 2.19 -2.69 -1.72
C ALA A 82 0.75 -2.42 -2.21
N GLN A 83 -0.22 -3.17 -1.67
CA GLN A 83 -1.65 -2.96 -1.94
C GLN A 83 -2.16 -1.64 -1.36
N GLY A 84 -1.81 -1.35 -0.10
CA GLY A 84 -2.18 -0.10 0.58
C GLY A 84 -1.65 1.13 -0.14
N VAL A 85 -0.43 1.07 -0.68
CA VAL A 85 0.16 2.15 -1.49
C VAL A 85 -0.59 2.34 -2.80
N ALA A 86 -0.92 1.25 -3.51
CA ALA A 86 -1.68 1.33 -4.76
C ALA A 86 -3.07 1.95 -4.53
N PHE A 87 -3.77 1.50 -3.50
CA PHE A 87 -5.07 2.05 -3.08
C PHE A 87 -4.96 3.53 -2.71
N ALA A 88 -4.01 3.89 -1.84
CA ALA A 88 -3.83 5.26 -1.38
C ALA A 88 -3.45 6.21 -2.51
N LEU A 89 -2.61 5.77 -3.46
CA LEU A 89 -2.28 6.55 -4.65
C LEU A 89 -3.52 6.81 -5.52
N GLY A 90 -4.37 5.80 -5.71
CA GLY A 90 -5.65 5.95 -6.41
C GLY A 90 -6.59 6.94 -5.71
N GLU A 91 -6.72 6.84 -4.38
CA GLU A 91 -7.54 7.77 -3.59
C GLU A 91 -6.98 9.20 -3.60
N CYS A 92 -5.65 9.38 -3.56
CA CYS A 92 -4.99 10.67 -3.75
C CYS A 92 -5.39 11.31 -5.09
N GLN A 93 -5.35 10.53 -6.18
CA GLN A 93 -5.72 11.01 -7.52
C GLN A 93 -7.22 11.34 -7.61
N LYS A 94 -8.08 10.48 -7.07
CA LYS A 94 -9.54 10.65 -7.05
C LYS A 94 -9.97 11.92 -6.32
N ARG A 95 -9.38 12.18 -5.15
CA ARG A 95 -9.68 13.36 -4.30
C ARG A 95 -8.99 14.65 -4.75
N SER A 96 -8.18 14.58 -5.81
CA SER A 96 -7.45 15.72 -6.34
C SER A 96 -8.30 16.61 -7.26
N PRO A 97 -8.06 17.93 -7.25
CA PRO A 97 -8.70 18.84 -8.19
C PRO A 97 -8.28 18.54 -9.64
N ALA A 98 -9.24 18.60 -10.55
CA ALA A 98 -9.10 18.09 -11.91
C ALA A 98 -9.00 19.17 -13.00
N ARG A 99 -9.09 20.48 -12.66
CA ARG A 99 -9.24 21.57 -13.64
C ARG A 99 -8.33 21.46 -14.87
N THR A 100 -7.05 21.17 -14.65
CA THR A 100 -6.07 20.88 -15.73
C THR A 100 -5.52 19.45 -15.63
N GLY A 101 -5.93 18.68 -14.62
CA GLY A 101 -5.37 17.38 -14.27
C GLY A 101 -3.93 17.39 -13.72
N ALA A 102 -3.19 18.50 -13.80
CA ALA A 102 -1.77 18.55 -13.41
C ALA A 102 -1.53 18.13 -11.96
N PHE A 103 -2.34 18.63 -11.01
CA PHE A 103 -2.21 18.22 -9.61
C PHE A 103 -2.51 16.72 -9.43
N ARG A 104 -3.59 16.23 -10.03
CA ARG A 104 -3.98 14.81 -9.99
C ARG A 104 -2.87 13.89 -10.51
N LYS A 105 -2.17 14.29 -11.56
CA LYS A 105 -1.07 13.50 -12.15
C LYS A 105 0.27 13.64 -11.43
N ALA A 106 0.41 14.62 -10.54
CA ALA A 106 1.68 14.95 -9.88
C ALA A 106 1.94 14.20 -8.56
N TRP A 107 1.08 13.25 -8.21
CA TRP A 107 1.37 12.32 -7.12
C TRP A 107 2.48 11.37 -7.52
N ALA A 108 3.48 11.27 -6.66
CA ALA A 108 4.64 10.41 -6.83
C ALA A 108 4.88 9.62 -5.55
N VAL A 109 5.55 8.48 -5.71
CA VAL A 109 5.87 7.57 -4.62
C VAL A 109 7.38 7.62 -4.36
N ARG A 110 7.76 7.65 -3.09
CA ARG A 110 9.13 7.39 -2.64
C ARG A 110 9.15 6.16 -1.76
N VAL A 111 10.20 5.36 -1.90
CA VAL A 111 10.45 4.18 -1.08
C VAL A 111 11.82 4.35 -0.46
N ASN A 112 11.88 4.31 0.88
CA ASN A 112 13.10 4.53 1.67
C ASN A 112 13.84 5.82 1.24
N GLY A 113 13.08 6.89 1.03
CA GLY A 113 13.60 8.22 0.65
C GLY A 113 13.98 8.39 -0.83
N ARG A 114 13.85 7.37 -1.67
CA ARG A 114 14.19 7.45 -3.11
C ARG A 114 12.95 7.41 -3.99
N TRP A 115 12.96 8.13 -5.11
CA TRP A 115 11.87 8.11 -6.08
C TRP A 115 11.62 6.71 -6.63
N TRP A 116 10.37 6.28 -6.59
CA TRP A 116 9.93 4.96 -7.05
C TRP A 116 9.24 5.09 -8.40
N THR A 117 9.87 4.54 -9.44
CA THR A 117 9.35 4.55 -10.82
C THR A 117 8.83 3.20 -11.28
N ARG A 118 9.03 2.15 -10.47
CA ARG A 118 8.52 0.80 -10.73
C ARG A 118 7.05 0.70 -10.30
N ASN A 119 6.41 -0.41 -10.64
CA ASN A 119 5.05 -0.67 -10.21
C ASN A 119 4.98 -0.72 -8.66
N THR A 120 3.97 -0.10 -8.05
CA THR A 120 3.76 -0.06 -6.59
C THR A 120 3.59 -1.46 -5.99
N VAL A 121 3.12 -2.41 -6.80
CA VAL A 121 2.97 -3.80 -6.37
C VAL A 121 4.31 -4.51 -6.10
N THR A 122 5.43 -3.95 -6.58
CA THR A 122 6.79 -4.50 -6.40
C THR A 122 7.54 -3.88 -5.22
N ILE A 123 6.86 -3.07 -4.39
CA ILE A 123 7.47 -2.46 -3.22
C ILE A 123 7.89 -3.55 -2.22
N PRO A 124 9.15 -3.56 -1.76
CA PRO A 124 9.61 -4.54 -0.78
C PRO A 124 8.87 -4.42 0.56
N LYS A 125 8.62 -5.56 1.21
CA LYS A 125 8.15 -5.63 2.60
C LYS A 125 9.09 -4.84 3.54
N GLY A 126 8.54 -4.32 4.62
CA GLY A 126 9.28 -3.51 5.60
C GLY A 126 9.77 -2.14 5.10
N SER A 127 9.38 -1.71 3.90
CA SER A 127 9.77 -0.40 3.38
C SER A 127 9.01 0.75 4.05
N ILE A 128 9.63 1.94 4.07
CA ILE A 128 8.95 3.21 4.36
C ILE A 128 8.53 3.83 3.05
N VAL A 129 7.22 3.96 2.84
CA VAL A 129 6.67 4.52 1.61
C VAL A 129 6.09 5.90 1.87
N GLU A 130 6.46 6.87 1.04
CA GLU A 130 5.94 8.23 1.08
C GLU A 130 5.19 8.53 -0.22
N ILE A 131 3.90 8.83 -0.13
CA ILE A 131 3.09 9.32 -1.26
C ILE A 131 2.98 10.83 -1.14
N VAL A 132 3.50 11.55 -2.12
CA VAL A 132 3.64 13.00 -2.08
C VAL A 132 3.26 13.64 -3.41
N ASN A 133 2.62 14.81 -3.37
CA ASN A 133 2.35 15.59 -4.57
C ASN A 133 3.49 16.57 -4.82
N THR A 134 4.13 16.50 -5.99
CA THR A 134 5.35 17.27 -6.28
C THR A 134 5.09 18.72 -6.69
N MET A 135 3.83 19.14 -6.89
CA MET A 135 3.52 20.51 -7.33
C MET A 135 3.92 21.55 -6.27
N PRO A 136 4.39 22.74 -6.67
CA PRO A 136 4.80 23.80 -5.73
C PRO A 136 3.65 24.39 -4.91
N TYR A 137 2.41 24.08 -5.29
CA TYR A 137 1.20 24.51 -4.59
C TYR A 137 0.50 23.35 -3.87
N ALA A 138 1.12 22.16 -3.83
CA ALA A 138 0.64 20.98 -3.10
C ALA A 138 0.23 21.32 -1.66
N ARG A 139 1.15 21.95 -0.94
CA ARG A 139 0.93 22.38 0.45
C ARG A 139 -0.25 23.33 0.58
N LYS A 140 -0.36 24.32 -0.32
CA LYS A 140 -1.44 25.32 -0.24
C LYS A 140 -2.81 24.70 -0.43
N ILE A 141 -2.96 23.76 -1.37
CA ILE A 141 -4.21 23.05 -1.58
C ILE A 141 -4.53 22.19 -0.37
N ASP A 142 -3.59 21.36 0.09
CA ASP A 142 -3.82 20.43 1.20
C ASP A 142 -4.10 21.15 2.54
N THR A 143 -3.48 22.31 2.80
CA THR A 143 -3.75 23.09 4.03
C THR A 143 -4.86 24.13 3.87
N GLY A 144 -5.52 24.19 2.71
CA GLY A 144 -6.58 25.16 2.43
C GLY A 144 -6.12 26.61 2.27
N GLY A 145 -4.82 26.84 2.07
CA GLY A 145 -4.27 28.14 1.67
C GLY A 145 -4.59 28.52 0.22
N GLN A 146 -5.06 27.57 -0.58
CA GLN A 146 -5.64 27.78 -1.91
C GLN A 146 -6.90 26.93 -2.02
N ILE A 147 -8.06 27.59 -2.13
CA ILE A 147 -9.34 26.92 -2.32
C ILE A 147 -9.44 26.44 -3.76
N THR A 148 -9.93 25.22 -3.94
CA THR A 148 -10.14 24.60 -5.26
C THR A 148 -11.52 23.93 -5.29
N SER A 149 -11.81 23.18 -6.36
CA SER A 149 -13.05 22.40 -6.47
C SER A 149 -13.15 21.24 -5.48
N VAL A 150 -12.06 20.91 -4.76
CA VAL A 150 -12.04 19.88 -3.73
C VAL A 150 -11.72 20.49 -2.37
N PRO A 151 -12.24 19.92 -1.27
CA PRO A 151 -11.88 20.33 0.08
C PRO A 151 -10.38 20.17 0.34
N PRO A 152 -9.80 20.98 1.25
CA PRO A 152 -8.46 20.75 1.74
C PRO A 152 -8.36 19.45 2.57
N GLY A 153 -7.15 19.10 3.01
CA GLY A 153 -6.90 17.92 3.82
C GLY A 153 -6.92 16.61 3.02
N ILE A 154 -6.55 16.64 1.74
CA ILE A 154 -6.52 15.46 0.86
C ILE A 154 -5.70 14.34 1.49
N VAL A 155 -4.50 14.65 2.00
CA VAL A 155 -3.62 13.62 2.58
C VAL A 155 -4.24 12.99 3.83
N GLU A 156 -4.92 13.79 4.66
CA GLU A 156 -5.58 13.28 5.87
C GLU A 156 -6.79 12.39 5.51
N ALA A 157 -7.60 12.84 4.55
CA ALA A 157 -8.75 12.07 4.09
C ALA A 157 -8.35 10.75 3.43
N VAL A 158 -7.22 10.72 2.70
CA VAL A 158 -6.65 9.47 2.14
C VAL A 158 -6.09 8.59 3.26
N ARG A 159 -5.42 9.17 4.27
CA ARG A 159 -4.92 8.43 5.44
C ARG A 159 -6.07 7.69 6.12
N GLU A 160 -7.18 8.36 6.42
CA GLU A 160 -8.35 7.73 7.04
C GLU A 160 -8.97 6.63 6.17
N ALA A 161 -9.15 6.89 4.87
CA ALA A 161 -9.70 5.90 3.95
C ALA A 161 -8.80 4.65 3.86
N THR A 162 -7.48 4.85 3.80
CA THR A 162 -6.50 3.77 3.74
C THR A 162 -6.45 3.00 5.07
N GLN A 163 -6.53 3.69 6.21
CA GLN A 163 -6.54 3.03 7.53
C GLN A 163 -7.76 2.14 7.73
N ARG A 164 -8.93 2.56 7.22
CA ARG A 164 -10.16 1.75 7.27
C ARG A 164 -10.03 0.47 6.45
N GLN A 165 -9.36 0.54 5.29
CA GLN A 165 -9.19 -0.60 4.40
C GLN A 165 -8.03 -1.52 4.83
N PHE A 166 -6.95 -0.95 5.38
CA PHE A 166 -5.73 -1.65 5.74
C PHE A 166 -5.34 -1.34 7.20
N PRO A 167 -6.06 -1.91 8.19
CA PRO A 167 -5.86 -1.58 9.61
C PRO A 167 -4.50 -2.01 10.17
N THR A 168 -3.83 -2.97 9.53
CA THR A 168 -2.49 -3.47 9.91
C THR A 168 -1.35 -2.54 9.50
N LEU A 169 -1.61 -1.56 8.63
CA LEU A 169 -0.61 -0.57 8.23
C LEU A 169 -0.54 0.58 9.23
N ILE A 170 0.66 1.10 9.43
CA ILE A 170 0.91 2.33 10.18
C ILE A 170 0.90 3.48 9.18
N LEU A 171 -0.07 4.38 9.32
CA LEU A 171 -0.32 5.47 8.38
C LEU A 171 -0.21 6.83 9.06
N ASN A 172 0.68 7.68 8.56
CA ASN A 172 0.93 9.00 9.12
C ASN A 172 0.87 10.09 8.05
N ARG A 173 0.27 11.23 8.38
CA ARG A 173 0.43 12.46 7.60
C ARG A 173 1.67 13.20 8.10
N LYS A 174 2.65 13.43 7.23
CA LYS A 174 3.86 14.20 7.54
C LYS A 174 4.07 15.35 6.55
N PHE A 175 4.81 16.35 6.97
CA PHE A 175 5.33 17.38 6.07
C PHE A 175 6.81 17.10 5.84
N ILE A 176 7.14 16.51 4.69
CA ILE A 176 8.49 16.05 4.37
C ILE A 176 9.27 17.09 3.56
N ASN A 177 10.59 17.04 3.65
CA ASN A 177 11.47 17.78 2.75
C ASN A 177 11.85 16.87 1.58
N LEU A 178 11.71 17.37 0.37
CA LEU A 178 12.23 16.72 -0.82
C LEU A 178 13.65 17.25 -1.06
N THR A 179 14.58 16.36 -1.41
CA THR A 179 16.01 16.71 -1.59
C THR A 179 16.43 16.67 -3.05
N ASP A 180 15.69 15.98 -3.89
CA ASP A 180 16.00 15.71 -5.29
C ASP A 180 14.73 15.55 -6.14
N GLY A 181 14.92 15.34 -7.44
CA GLY A 181 13.85 15.07 -8.39
C GLY A 181 13.32 16.31 -9.13
N ARG A 182 12.23 16.10 -9.87
CA ARG A 182 11.54 17.14 -10.63
C ARG A 182 10.05 17.14 -10.30
N ASP A 183 9.45 18.32 -10.29
CA ASP A 183 8.00 18.43 -10.23
C ASP A 183 7.36 18.00 -11.56
N ALA A 184 6.04 17.81 -11.57
CA ALA A 184 5.32 17.41 -12.78
C ALA A 184 5.36 18.43 -13.94
N ARG A 185 5.95 19.62 -13.73
CA ARG A 185 6.19 20.64 -14.76
C ARG A 185 7.66 20.64 -15.24
N GLY A 186 8.48 19.71 -14.75
CA GLY A 186 9.91 19.62 -15.03
C GLY A 186 10.80 20.53 -14.20
N GLY A 187 10.23 21.30 -13.26
CA GLY A 187 10.97 22.18 -12.36
C GLY A 187 11.78 21.40 -11.32
N ARG A 188 12.89 21.97 -10.85
CA ARG A 188 13.75 21.34 -9.84
C ARG A 188 13.03 21.25 -8.48
N LEU A 189 13.14 20.10 -7.83
CA LEU A 189 12.77 19.92 -6.43
C LEU A 189 13.99 20.10 -5.50
N PRO A 190 13.78 20.60 -4.27
CA PRO A 190 12.51 21.10 -3.76
C PRO A 190 12.18 22.52 -4.26
N TYR A 191 10.90 22.88 -4.21
CA TYR A 191 10.46 24.24 -4.52
C TYR A 191 10.87 25.21 -3.41
N VAL A 192 11.47 26.33 -3.80
CA VAL A 192 11.78 27.44 -2.89
C VAL A 192 10.62 28.43 -2.88
N LEU A 193 10.12 28.75 -1.68
CA LEU A 193 8.99 29.65 -1.51
C LEU A 193 9.33 31.07 -1.96
N LYS A 194 8.60 31.59 -2.94
CA LYS A 194 8.77 32.97 -3.42
C LYS A 194 8.17 34.03 -2.49
N ALA A 195 7.21 33.64 -1.67
CA ALA A 195 6.48 34.53 -0.78
C ALA A 195 6.12 33.81 0.52
N GLN A 196 5.87 34.60 1.57
CA GLN A 196 5.43 34.09 2.85
C GLN A 196 4.11 33.34 2.72
N GLY A 197 4.02 32.16 3.35
CA GLY A 197 2.83 31.34 3.37
C GLY A 197 1.66 32.01 4.08
N ILE A 198 0.45 31.67 3.65
CA ILE A 198 -0.80 32.15 4.24
C ILE A 198 -1.37 31.03 5.13
N GLU A 199 -1.69 31.36 6.37
CA GLU A 199 -2.57 30.56 7.21
C GLU A 199 -4.01 30.84 6.78
N SER A 200 -4.67 29.80 6.29
CA SER A 200 -6.04 29.89 5.77
C SER A 200 -7.05 30.28 6.83
N GLY A 201 -6.84 29.87 8.09
CA GLY A 201 -7.85 30.00 9.14
C GLY A 201 -9.04 29.04 8.96
N LEU A 202 -8.91 28.07 8.06
CA LEU A 202 -9.89 27.01 7.88
C LEU A 202 -9.71 25.94 8.97
N THR A 203 -10.82 25.48 9.51
CA THR A 203 -10.90 24.36 10.43
C THR A 203 -11.90 23.35 9.89
N TRP A 204 -11.76 22.09 10.28
CA TRP A 204 -12.72 21.05 9.95
C TRP A 204 -13.63 20.79 11.15
N SER A 205 -14.93 20.73 10.92
CA SER A 205 -15.94 20.26 11.87
C SER A 205 -16.72 19.10 11.26
N LYS A 206 -17.24 18.20 12.11
CA LYS A 206 -18.00 17.02 11.67
C LYS A 206 -19.37 17.38 11.08
N ALA A 207 -19.97 18.50 11.53
CA ALA A 207 -21.30 18.93 11.10
C ALA A 207 -21.26 19.70 9.79
N ASP A 208 -20.35 20.68 9.68
CA ASP A 208 -20.35 21.67 8.59
C ASP A 208 -19.18 21.47 7.62
N GLY A 209 -18.29 20.53 7.90
CA GLY A 209 -17.09 20.29 7.11
C GLY A 209 -16.05 21.39 7.29
N PHE A 210 -15.44 21.86 6.20
CA PHE A 210 -14.44 22.91 6.27
C PHE A 210 -15.08 24.30 6.38
N GLU A 211 -14.92 24.93 7.53
CA GLU A 211 -15.38 26.29 7.79
C GLU A 211 -14.22 27.23 8.13
N ARG A 212 -14.47 28.55 8.02
CA ARG A 212 -13.46 29.57 8.25
C ARG A 212 -13.63 30.18 9.64
N LEU A 213 -12.78 29.76 10.58
CA LEU A 213 -12.76 30.29 11.95
C LEU A 213 -12.21 31.73 12.01
N ARG A 214 -11.26 32.07 11.12
CA ARG A 214 -10.64 33.39 11.08
C ARG A 214 -10.24 33.83 9.67
N LYS A 215 -10.09 35.14 9.48
CA LYS A 215 -9.58 35.71 8.22
C LYS A 215 -8.17 35.15 7.92
N PRO A 216 -7.85 34.86 6.64
CA PRO A 216 -6.52 34.39 6.27
C PRO A 216 -5.48 35.44 6.64
N ARG A 217 -4.34 34.99 7.17
CA ARG A 217 -3.23 35.88 7.56
C ARG A 217 -1.89 35.29 7.17
N ARG A 218 -0.85 36.12 7.13
CA ARG A 218 0.53 35.64 6.94
C ARG A 218 0.91 34.69 8.09
N SER A 219 1.59 33.60 7.74
CA SER A 219 2.04 32.61 8.71
C SER A 219 3.35 33.05 9.35
N ASN A 220 3.43 32.98 10.68
CA ASN A 220 4.65 33.30 11.43
C ASN A 220 5.64 32.13 11.47
N ARG A 221 5.28 31.00 10.86
CA ARG A 221 6.12 29.81 10.83
C ARG A 221 7.34 30.01 9.94
N LYS A 222 8.53 29.72 10.49
CA LYS A 222 9.81 29.82 9.77
C LYS A 222 9.84 28.97 8.50
N ASP A 223 9.30 27.74 8.53
CA ASP A 223 9.21 26.83 7.37
C ASP A 223 8.21 27.29 6.28
N ARG A 224 7.63 28.48 6.43
CA ARG A 224 6.71 29.11 5.48
C ARG A 224 7.19 30.49 5.03
N ALA A 225 8.39 30.92 5.44
CA ALA A 225 8.95 32.20 5.00
C ALA A 225 9.39 32.17 3.53
N ALA A 226 9.45 33.33 2.89
CA ALA A 226 10.05 33.45 1.56
C ALA A 226 11.54 33.05 1.60
N GLY A 227 12.04 32.46 0.51
CA GLY A 227 13.39 31.91 0.40
C GLY A 227 13.59 30.55 1.05
N GLN A 228 12.61 30.05 1.82
CA GLN A 228 12.71 28.74 2.46
C GLN A 228 12.27 27.61 1.53
N VAL A 229 12.85 26.43 1.75
CA VAL A 229 12.44 25.19 1.10
C VAL A 229 11.02 24.83 1.53
N MET A 230 10.14 24.54 0.57
CA MET A 230 8.79 24.09 0.85
C MET A 230 8.80 22.67 1.45
N THR A 231 8.07 22.47 2.54
CA THR A 231 7.73 21.13 3.03
C THR A 231 6.45 20.63 2.35
N TYR A 232 6.46 19.37 1.97
CA TYR A 232 5.41 18.75 1.17
C TYR A 232 4.53 17.87 2.07
N PRO A 233 3.19 18.05 2.06
CA PRO A 233 2.31 17.09 2.69
C PRO A 233 2.46 15.73 2.02
N ALA A 234 2.72 14.70 2.81
CA ALA A 234 2.89 13.34 2.36
C ALA A 234 2.14 12.38 3.27
N LEU A 235 1.58 11.34 2.66
CA LEU A 235 1.12 10.15 3.38
C LEU A 235 2.32 9.22 3.51
N VAL A 236 2.65 8.83 4.74
CA VAL A 236 3.71 7.88 5.04
C VAL A 236 3.07 6.57 5.48
N LEU A 237 3.41 5.48 4.80
CA LEU A 237 2.92 4.13 5.04
C LEU A 237 4.09 3.22 5.42
N THR A 238 3.93 2.43 6.47
CA THR A 238 4.84 1.34 6.86
C THR A 238 4.05 0.11 7.29
N GLU A 239 4.64 -1.07 7.17
CA GLU A 239 4.08 -2.27 7.81
C GLU A 239 4.26 -2.17 9.33
N SER A 240 3.32 -2.72 10.09
CA SER A 240 3.52 -2.96 11.52
C SER A 240 4.50 -4.12 11.68
N GLU A 241 5.40 -4.07 12.67
CA GLU A 241 6.34 -5.16 12.96
C GLU A 241 5.64 -6.49 13.31
N ASN A 242 4.34 -6.45 13.62
CA ASN A 242 3.52 -7.60 14.01
C ASN A 242 2.64 -8.15 12.87
N GLY A 243 2.92 -7.80 11.61
CA GLY A 243 2.13 -8.18 10.43
C GLY A 243 2.62 -9.43 9.71
#